data_AF-A0A0N4XM51-F1
#
_entry.id   AF-A0A0N4XM51-F1
#
_cell.length_a   1.000
_cell.length_b   1.000
_cell.length_c   1.000
_cell.angle_alpha   90.00
_cell.angle_beta   90.00
_cell.angle_gamma   90.00
#
_symmetry.space_group_name_H-M   'P 1'
#
loop_
_entity.id
_entity.type
_entity.pdbx_description
1 polymer ?
#
loop_
_entity_poly.entity_id
_entity_poly.type
_entity_poly.pdbx_seq_one_letter_code
_entity_poly.pdbx_strand_id
1 'polypeptide(L)'
;GLDHGLIVSRWHPHTAHSPNVQAVSFFRLLLQKMTDPPEGIQRYALRIAGKSGRDMSLKTLPEEVETILIDFALDMLGYGQPEIKCRASVALEESRFFASLGGTYEERSEALSVLVEEREGWKKQMNRSLQLALRDIRSYTYGQINGVNQWIKSRRQKKVQEQREDEDLEDNVL
;
A
#
# COMPACT_ATOMS: atom_id res chain seq x y z
N GLY A 1 -16.97 17.39 8.05
CA GLY A 1 -16.77 16.23 7.17
C GLY A 1 -15.38 16.34 6.57
N LEU A 2 -14.56 15.30 6.70
CA LEU A 2 -13.25 15.26 6.04
C LEU A 2 -13.49 15.04 4.54
N ASP A 3 -13.05 15.99 3.70
CA ASP A 3 -13.06 15.82 2.25
C ASP A 3 -11.96 14.83 1.87
N HIS A 4 -12.37 13.59 1.61
CA HIS A 4 -11.47 12.49 1.26
C HIS A 4 -10.70 12.76 -0.06
N GLY A 5 -11.22 13.60 -0.95
CA GLY A 5 -10.56 13.98 -2.20
C GLY A 5 -9.33 14.89 -2.00
N LEU A 6 -9.32 15.70 -0.95
CA LEU A 6 -8.21 16.60 -0.59
C LEU A 6 -7.01 15.89 0.08
N ILE A 7 -7.24 14.69 0.64
CA ILE A 7 -6.18 13.93 1.33
C ILE A 7 -5.28 13.21 0.32
N VAL A 8 -5.87 12.63 -0.73
CA VAL A 8 -5.14 11.91 -1.78
C VAL A 8 -4.36 12.88 -2.68
N SER A 9 -4.90 14.08 -2.93
CA SER A 9 -4.28 15.11 -3.78
C SER A 9 -3.02 15.79 -3.19
N ARG A 10 -2.65 15.46 -1.95
CA ARG A 10 -1.38 15.90 -1.34
C ARG A 10 -0.29 14.83 -1.36
N TRP A 11 -0.61 13.59 -1.68
CA TRP A 11 0.39 12.55 -1.83
C TRP A 11 0.96 12.58 -3.24
N HIS A 12 2.26 12.86 -3.33
CA HIS A 12 2.99 12.78 -4.59
C HIS A 12 4.04 11.67 -4.42
N PRO A 13 4.00 10.61 -5.24
CA PRO A 13 5.06 9.62 -5.22
C PRO A 13 6.38 10.32 -5.57
N HIS A 14 7.38 10.18 -4.72
CA HIS A 14 8.72 10.62 -5.07
C HIS A 14 9.27 9.63 -6.10
N THR A 15 9.47 10.08 -7.34
CA THR A 15 9.80 9.20 -8.48
C THR A 15 11.12 8.44 -8.30
N ALA A 16 12.05 8.97 -7.50
CA ALA A 16 13.30 8.30 -7.16
C ALA A 16 13.13 7.08 -6.24
N HIS A 17 12.02 6.99 -5.49
CA HIS A 17 11.80 5.91 -4.54
C HIS A 17 11.24 4.67 -5.22
N SER A 18 11.67 3.49 -4.78
CA SER A 18 11.07 2.23 -5.21
C SER A 18 9.55 2.19 -4.94
N PRO A 19 8.75 1.46 -5.75
CA PRO A 19 7.30 1.32 -5.55
C PRO A 19 6.92 0.87 -4.14
N ASN A 20 7.78 0.10 -3.49
CA ASN A 20 7.59 -0.33 -2.11
C ASN A 20 7.68 0.82 -1.11
N VAL A 21 8.70 1.67 -1.22
CA VAL A 21 8.87 2.84 -0.36
C VAL A 21 7.72 3.83 -0.57
N GLN A 22 7.31 4.03 -1.82
CA GLN A 22 6.12 4.81 -2.17
C GLN A 22 4.86 4.23 -1.50
N ALA A 23 4.63 2.92 -1.61
CA ALA A 23 3.51 2.24 -0.96
C ALA A 23 3.52 2.37 0.57
N VAL A 24 4.69 2.26 1.23
CA VAL A 24 4.78 2.50 2.69
C VAL A 24 4.36 3.94 3.04
N SER A 25 4.86 4.93 2.28
CA SER A 25 4.49 6.33 2.47
C SER A 25 2.99 6.56 2.26
N PHE A 26 2.45 5.98 1.20
CA PHE A 26 1.04 6.04 0.84
C PHE A 26 0.13 5.45 1.93
N PHE A 27 0.34 4.19 2.31
CA PHE A 27 -0.45 3.54 3.36
C PHE A 27 -0.38 4.30 4.68
N ARG A 28 0.81 4.80 5.04
CA ARG A 28 0.98 5.61 6.24
C ARG A 28 0.12 6.86 6.20
N LEU A 29 0.11 7.58 5.10
CA LEU A 29 -0.74 8.77 4.95
C LEU A 29 -2.21 8.42 5.06
N LEU A 30 -2.69 7.39 4.34
CA LEU A 30 -4.09 6.99 4.38
C LEU A 30 -4.53 6.65 5.80
N LEU A 31 -3.78 5.77 6.47
CA LEU A 31 -4.07 5.31 7.82
C LEU A 31 -4.08 6.46 8.84
N GLN A 32 -3.15 7.41 8.72
CA GLN A 32 -3.08 8.59 9.59
C GLN A 32 -4.24 9.57 9.40
N LYS A 33 -4.88 9.57 8.23
CA LYS A 33 -5.92 10.54 7.85
C LYS A 33 -7.33 9.98 7.92
N MET A 34 -7.51 8.69 7.68
CA MET A 34 -8.83 8.04 7.66
C MET A 34 -9.23 7.46 9.02
N THR A 35 -8.31 7.38 9.98
CA THR A 35 -8.63 6.87 11.32
C THR A 35 -9.10 8.00 12.22
N ASP A 36 -10.23 7.80 12.90
CA ASP A 36 -10.76 8.69 13.92
C ASP A 36 -11.07 7.91 15.22
N PRO A 37 -10.45 8.23 16.37
CA PRO A 37 -9.37 9.20 16.53
C PRO A 37 -8.06 8.71 15.86
N PRO A 38 -7.18 9.60 15.38
CA PRO A 38 -5.96 9.22 14.67
C PRO A 38 -5.09 8.19 15.41
N GLU A 39 -4.93 8.29 16.73
CA GLU A 39 -4.10 7.33 17.50
C GLU A 39 -4.68 5.91 17.53
N GLY A 40 -5.98 5.75 17.21
CA GLY A 40 -6.65 4.46 17.20
C GLY A 40 -5.92 3.42 16.33
N ILE A 41 -5.27 3.85 15.26
CA ILE A 41 -4.59 2.95 14.33
C ILE A 41 -3.34 2.31 14.93
N GLN A 42 -2.74 2.92 15.96
CA GLN A 42 -1.55 2.38 16.63
C GLN A 42 -1.81 1.06 17.34
N ARG A 43 -3.08 0.73 17.62
CA ARG A 43 -3.48 -0.53 18.27
C ARG A 43 -3.52 -1.72 17.32
N TYR A 44 -3.35 -1.50 16.01
CA TYR A 44 -3.49 -2.53 14.99
C TYR A 44 -2.15 -2.95 14.39
N ALA A 45 -2.10 -4.21 13.94
CA ALA A 45 -1.00 -4.78 13.19
C ALA A 45 -1.52 -5.70 12.08
N LEU A 46 -0.82 -5.70 10.95
CA LEU A 46 -1.04 -6.66 9.88
C LEU A 46 -0.31 -7.97 10.20
N ARG A 47 -1.07 -9.05 10.37
CA ARG A 47 -0.53 -10.38 10.76
C ARG A 47 -0.45 -11.29 9.54
N ILE A 48 0.68 -11.22 8.85
CA ILE A 48 1.01 -12.20 7.80
C ILE A 48 1.39 -13.52 8.49
N ALA A 49 0.75 -14.63 8.10
CA ALA A 49 1.00 -15.95 8.68
C ALA A 49 2.49 -16.34 8.62
N GLY A 50 3.00 -16.98 9.68
CA GLY A 50 4.33 -17.62 9.68
C GLY A 50 5.49 -16.91 10.39
N LYS A 51 5.30 -15.75 11.06
CA LYS A 51 6.38 -15.10 11.84
C LYS A 51 6.17 -15.20 13.36
N SER A 52 7.20 -15.70 14.05
CA SER A 52 7.31 -15.82 15.51
C SER A 52 7.81 -14.52 16.15
N GLY A 53 7.29 -14.19 17.33
CA GLY A 53 7.48 -12.89 17.99
C GLY A 53 6.26 -12.01 17.82
N ARG A 54 5.20 -12.30 18.59
CA ARG A 54 3.92 -11.58 18.50
C ARG A 54 3.79 -10.69 19.72
N ASP A 55 3.68 -9.38 19.48
CA ASP A 55 3.12 -8.48 20.47
C ASP A 55 1.62 -8.77 20.57
N MET A 56 1.24 -9.50 21.64
CA MET A 56 -0.14 -9.93 21.87
C MET A 56 -1.06 -8.77 22.26
N SER A 57 -0.52 -7.59 22.56
CA SER A 57 -1.30 -6.39 22.86
C SER A 57 -1.90 -5.74 21.61
N LEU A 58 -1.35 -6.03 20.41
CA LEU A 58 -1.82 -5.46 19.15
C LEU A 58 -2.96 -6.28 18.55
N LYS A 59 -4.03 -5.60 18.15
CA LYS A 59 -5.15 -6.18 17.41
C LYS A 59 -4.75 -6.50 15.98
N THR A 60 -5.32 -7.56 15.40
CA THR A 60 -5.25 -7.80 13.96
C THR A 60 -6.04 -6.70 13.25
N LEU A 61 -5.48 -6.12 12.18
CA LEU A 61 -6.23 -5.22 11.31
C LEU A 61 -7.46 -5.97 10.74
N PRO A 62 -8.67 -5.38 10.72
CA PRO A 62 -9.83 -6.02 10.11
C PRO A 62 -9.55 -6.41 8.66
N GLU A 63 -9.98 -7.61 8.27
CA GLU A 63 -9.70 -8.19 6.96
C GLU A 63 -10.30 -7.35 5.82
N GLU A 64 -11.44 -6.73 6.04
CA GLU A 64 -12.09 -5.86 5.06
C GLU A 64 -11.25 -4.61 4.81
N VAL A 65 -10.67 -4.02 5.87
CA VAL A 65 -9.80 -2.84 5.77
C VAL A 65 -8.49 -3.20 5.06
N GLU A 66 -7.89 -4.34 5.43
CA GLU A 66 -6.73 -4.89 4.72
C GLU A 66 -7.03 -5.07 3.23
N THR A 67 -8.10 -5.78 2.89
CA THR A 67 -8.48 -6.07 1.50
C THR A 67 -8.69 -4.78 0.71
N ILE A 68 -9.42 -3.81 1.25
CA ILE A 68 -9.68 -2.53 0.57
C ILE A 68 -8.37 -1.77 0.31
N LEU A 69 -7.49 -1.68 1.30
CA LEU A 69 -6.22 -0.96 1.15
C LEU A 69 -5.30 -1.63 0.12
N ILE A 70 -5.21 -2.96 0.17
CA ILE A 70 -4.37 -3.73 -0.75
C ILE A 70 -4.91 -3.66 -2.18
N ASP A 71 -6.21 -3.87 -2.37
CA ASP A 71 -6.83 -3.76 -3.69
C ASP A 71 -6.69 -2.35 -4.24
N PHE A 72 -6.90 -1.30 -3.42
CA PHE A 72 -6.70 0.07 -3.86
C PHE A 72 -5.27 0.33 -4.37
N ALA A 73 -4.25 -0.18 -3.68
CA ALA A 73 -2.87 -0.06 -4.12
C ALA A 73 -2.57 -0.85 -5.40
N LEU A 74 -3.19 -2.03 -5.57
CA LEU A 74 -3.07 -2.83 -6.79
C LEU A 74 -3.77 -2.17 -7.97
N ASP A 75 -4.91 -1.52 -7.75
CA ASP A 75 -5.62 -0.74 -8.76
C ASP A 75 -4.75 0.41 -9.27
N MET A 76 -4.04 1.11 -8.38
CA MET A 76 -3.08 2.16 -8.74
C MET A 76 -1.90 1.65 -9.59
N LEU A 77 -1.54 0.37 -9.44
CA LEU A 77 -0.49 -0.30 -10.24
C LEU A 77 -1.02 -0.91 -11.54
N GLY A 78 -2.33 -0.79 -11.82
CA GLY A 78 -2.95 -1.34 -13.03
C GLY A 78 -3.46 -2.79 -12.90
N TYR A 79 -3.36 -3.41 -11.73
CA TYR A 79 -3.81 -4.79 -11.47
C TYR A 79 -5.23 -4.88 -10.90
N GLY A 80 -6.04 -3.84 -11.12
CA GLY A 80 -7.41 -3.74 -10.64
C GLY A 80 -8.47 -4.34 -11.57
N GLN A 81 -8.07 -4.77 -12.77
CA GLN A 81 -9.01 -5.29 -13.76
C GLN A 81 -9.72 -6.55 -13.26
N PRO A 82 -11.05 -6.68 -13.42
CA PRO A 82 -11.82 -7.84 -12.97
C PRO A 82 -11.26 -9.18 -13.48
N GLU A 83 -10.74 -9.21 -14.71
CA GLU A 83 -10.13 -10.38 -15.34
C GLU A 83 -8.88 -10.85 -14.60
N ILE A 84 -8.10 -9.90 -14.07
CA ILE A 84 -6.89 -10.17 -13.28
C ILE A 84 -7.27 -10.52 -11.82
N LYS A 85 -8.26 -9.83 -11.24
CA LYS A 85 -8.70 -10.06 -9.85
C LYS A 85 -9.36 -11.41 -9.66
N CYS A 86 -10.28 -11.78 -10.56
CA CYS A 86 -11.04 -13.01 -10.49
C CYS A 86 -11.52 -13.42 -11.88
N ARG A 87 -10.68 -14.18 -12.60
CA ARG A 87 -10.97 -14.68 -13.95
C ARG A 87 -12.33 -15.36 -14.08
N ALA A 88 -12.76 -16.11 -13.05
CA ALA A 88 -14.03 -16.84 -13.04
C ALA A 88 -15.26 -15.92 -12.95
N SER A 89 -15.09 -14.65 -12.59
CA SER A 89 -16.19 -13.68 -12.43
C SER A 89 -16.52 -12.91 -13.72
N VAL A 90 -15.80 -13.16 -14.83
CA VAL A 90 -15.90 -12.39 -16.07
C VAL A 90 -16.09 -13.30 -17.27
N ALA A 91 -16.99 -12.91 -18.19
CA ALA A 91 -17.07 -13.49 -19.53
C ALA A 91 -15.92 -12.94 -20.39
N LEU A 92 -14.81 -13.70 -20.48
CA LEU A 92 -13.58 -13.24 -21.14
C LEU A 92 -13.75 -12.89 -22.63
N GLU A 93 -14.61 -13.61 -23.34
CA GLU A 93 -14.86 -13.40 -24.77
C GLU A 93 -15.51 -12.03 -25.05
N GLU A 94 -16.21 -11.46 -24.07
CA GLU A 94 -16.84 -10.14 -24.14
C GLU A 94 -15.95 -9.02 -23.59
N SER A 95 -14.81 -9.37 -22.97
CA SER A 95 -13.92 -8.41 -22.34
C SER A 95 -13.05 -7.67 -23.36
N ARG A 96 -13.22 -6.36 -23.42
CA ARG A 96 -12.33 -5.46 -24.18
C ARG A 96 -10.89 -5.48 -23.65
N PHE A 97 -10.72 -5.62 -22.34
CA PHE A 97 -9.41 -5.72 -21.73
C PHE A 97 -8.71 -7.00 -22.20
N PHE A 98 -9.38 -8.15 -22.10
CA PHE A 98 -8.85 -9.42 -22.57
C PHE A 98 -8.54 -9.40 -24.07
N ALA A 99 -9.44 -8.84 -24.88
CA ALA A 99 -9.23 -8.68 -26.32
C ALA A 99 -7.97 -7.85 -26.67
N SER A 100 -7.59 -6.91 -25.80
CA SER A 100 -6.41 -6.06 -26.00
C SER A 100 -5.07 -6.76 -25.69
N LEU A 101 -5.09 -7.92 -25.04
CA LEU A 101 -3.88 -8.63 -24.60
C LEU A 101 -3.17 -9.42 -25.71
N GLY A 102 -3.78 -9.58 -26.88
CA GLY A 102 -3.20 -10.39 -27.97
C GLY A 102 -4.11 -10.53 -29.19
N GLY A 103 -3.57 -11.08 -30.27
CA GLY A 103 -4.30 -11.34 -31.51
C GLY A 103 -5.13 -12.62 -31.46
N THR A 104 -4.62 -13.63 -30.74
CA THR A 104 -5.28 -14.94 -30.58
C THR A 104 -5.77 -15.17 -29.16
N TYR A 105 -6.65 -16.15 -28.96
CA TYR A 105 -7.14 -16.50 -27.61
C TYR A 105 -5.99 -17.04 -26.74
N GLU A 106 -5.11 -17.85 -27.33
CA GLU A 106 -3.93 -18.42 -26.69
C GLU A 106 -2.99 -17.32 -26.17
N GLU A 107 -2.61 -16.36 -27.02
CA GLU A 107 -1.78 -15.21 -26.63
C GLU A 107 -2.41 -14.41 -25.49
N ARG A 108 -3.71 -14.12 -25.58
CA ARG A 108 -4.44 -13.38 -24.53
C ARG A 108 -4.48 -14.14 -23.21
N SER A 109 -4.70 -15.45 -23.26
CA SER A 109 -4.77 -16.30 -22.07
C SER A 109 -3.41 -16.41 -21.38
N GLU A 110 -2.32 -16.49 -22.16
CA GLU A 110 -0.95 -16.48 -21.64
C GLU A 110 -0.64 -15.13 -20.98
N ALA A 111 -0.86 -14.02 -21.69
CA ALA A 111 -0.67 -12.67 -21.16
C ALA A 111 -1.49 -12.41 -19.89
N LEU A 112 -2.76 -12.85 -19.86
CA LEU A 112 -3.60 -12.72 -18.67
C LEU A 112 -3.03 -13.53 -17.49
N SER A 113 -2.48 -14.72 -17.75
CA SER A 113 -1.89 -15.55 -16.69
C SER A 113 -0.67 -14.89 -16.07
N VAL A 114 0.19 -14.26 -16.89
CA VAL A 114 1.33 -13.45 -16.42
C VAL A 114 0.85 -12.32 -15.51
N LEU A 115 -0.17 -11.56 -15.92
CA LEU A 115 -0.71 -10.46 -15.12
C LEU A 115 -1.30 -10.92 -13.79
N VAL A 116 -1.93 -12.11 -13.75
CA VAL A 116 -2.46 -12.71 -12.52
C VAL A 116 -1.32 -13.08 -11.56
N GLU A 117 -0.24 -13.66 -12.08
CA GLU A 117 0.95 -14.00 -11.29
C GLU A 117 1.65 -12.74 -10.75
N GLU A 118 1.83 -11.73 -11.59
CA GLU A 118 2.38 -10.43 -11.22
C GLU A 118 1.52 -9.76 -10.14
N ARG A 119 0.19 -9.79 -10.26
CA ARG A 119 -0.73 -9.28 -9.25
C ARG A 119 -0.49 -9.94 -7.89
N GLU A 120 -0.31 -11.26 -7.84
CA GLU A 120 -0.01 -11.96 -6.58
C GLU A 120 1.37 -11.60 -6.02
N GLY A 121 2.35 -11.36 -6.88
CA GLY A 121 3.66 -10.81 -6.50
C GLY A 121 3.52 -9.43 -5.85
N TRP A 122 2.81 -8.51 -6.50
CA TRP A 122 2.55 -7.17 -5.99
C TRP A 122 1.70 -7.18 -4.73
N LYS A 123 0.72 -8.08 -4.61
CA LYS A 123 -0.10 -8.24 -3.41
C LYS A 123 0.76 -8.55 -2.18
N LYS A 124 1.76 -9.42 -2.32
CA LYS A 124 2.72 -9.72 -1.24
C LYS A 124 3.56 -8.48 -0.87
N GLN A 125 3.99 -7.72 -1.87
CA GLN A 125 4.73 -6.47 -1.67
C GLN A 125 3.88 -5.41 -0.95
N MET A 126 2.63 -5.22 -1.37
CA MET A 126 1.69 -4.28 -0.74
C MET A 126 1.38 -4.67 0.71
N ASN A 127 1.20 -5.97 0.98
CA ASN A 127 1.04 -6.47 2.35
C ASN A 127 2.26 -6.15 3.21
N ARG A 128 3.46 -6.35 2.68
CA ARG A 128 4.70 -5.98 3.38
C ARG A 128 4.75 -4.47 3.64
N SER A 129 4.42 -3.66 2.64
CA SER A 129 4.43 -2.21 2.76
C SER A 129 3.42 -1.69 3.79
N LEU A 130 2.20 -2.23 3.80
CA LEU A 130 1.16 -1.93 4.80
C LEU A 130 1.62 -2.32 6.22
N GLN A 131 2.24 -3.48 6.38
CA GLN A 131 2.82 -3.90 7.65
C GLN A 131 3.90 -2.94 8.16
N LEU A 132 4.78 -2.48 7.26
CA LEU A 132 5.83 -1.50 7.59
C LEU A 132 5.22 -0.15 7.96
N ALA A 133 4.21 0.32 7.23
CA ALA A 133 3.52 1.58 7.51
C ALA A 133 2.90 1.58 8.91
N LEU A 134 2.18 0.51 9.28
CA LEU A 134 1.61 0.36 10.62
C LEU A 134 2.69 0.36 11.71
N ARG A 135 3.82 -0.32 11.46
CA ARG A 135 4.96 -0.31 12.39
C ARG A 135 5.54 1.10 12.58
N ASP A 136 5.68 1.84 11.49
CA ASP A 136 6.20 3.20 11.53
C ASP A 136 5.25 4.12 12.32
N ILE A 137 3.94 4.05 12.06
CA ILE A 137 2.93 4.84 12.78
C ILE A 137 2.95 4.55 14.29
N ARG A 138 3.13 3.29 14.70
CA ARG A 138 3.26 2.94 16.13
C ARG A 138 4.47 3.57 16.82
N SER A 139 5.49 3.95 16.06
CA SER A 139 6.67 4.64 16.59
C SER A 139 6.52 6.16 16.66
N TYR A 140 5.40 6.70 16.19
CA TYR A 140 5.10 8.13 16.21
C TYR A 140 4.26 8.48 17.44
N THR A 141 4.28 9.75 17.80
CA THR A 141 3.39 10.30 18.83
C THR A 141 2.38 11.19 18.14
N TYR A 142 1.11 11.11 18.50
CA TYR A 142 0.14 12.13 18.11
C TYR A 142 0.04 13.16 19.22
N GLY A 143 0.07 14.44 18.87
CA GLY A 143 0.04 15.50 19.85
C GLY A 143 -0.10 16.86 19.20
N GLN A 144 0.03 17.91 20.00
CA GLN A 144 -0.17 19.29 19.56
C GLN A 144 1.17 19.98 19.33
N ILE A 145 1.37 20.54 18.14
CA ILE A 145 2.50 21.43 17.81
C ILE A 145 1.91 22.74 17.29
N ASN A 146 2.33 23.86 17.87
CA ASN A 146 1.84 25.20 17.52
C ASN A 146 0.31 25.31 17.51
N GLY A 147 -0.36 24.66 18.47
CA GLY A 147 -1.82 24.67 18.55
C GLY A 147 -2.53 23.65 17.65
N VAL A 148 -1.83 22.95 16.76
CA VAL A 148 -2.41 22.02 15.78
C VAL A 148 -2.09 20.57 16.14
N ASN A 149 -3.12 19.72 16.18
CA ASN A 149 -2.97 18.28 16.37
C ASN A 149 -2.37 17.61 15.13
N GLN A 150 -1.23 16.95 15.30
CA GLN A 150 -0.50 16.31 14.21
C GLN A 150 0.38 15.16 14.67
N TRP A 151 0.77 14.31 13.70
CA TRP A 151 1.70 13.22 13.91
C TRP A 151 3.14 13.73 14.04
N ILE A 152 3.81 13.33 15.12
CA ILE A 152 5.18 13.71 15.47
C ILE A 152 6.07 12.48 15.31
N LYS A 153 6.99 12.53 14.33
CA LYS A 153 7.97 11.47 14.11
C LYS A 153 9.03 11.48 15.22
N SER A 154 9.50 10.31 15.64
CA SER A 154 10.62 10.21 16.60
C SER A 154 11.96 10.63 15.96
N ARG A 155 12.91 11.12 16.77
CA ARG A 155 14.25 11.56 16.29
C ARG A 155 14.98 10.47 15.48
N ARG A 156 14.84 9.20 15.89
CA ARG A 156 15.42 8.06 15.19
C ARG A 156 14.82 7.88 13.78
N GLN A 157 13.51 8.06 13.65
CA GLN A 157 12.82 7.94 12.36
C GLN A 157 13.08 9.13 11.44
N LYS A 158 13.32 10.32 12.00
CA LYS A 158 13.76 11.47 11.21
C LYS A 158 15.10 11.16 10.52
N LYS A 159 16.07 10.62 11.27
CA LYS A 159 17.38 10.21 10.74
C LYS A 159 17.32 9.06 9.73
N VAL A 160 16.47 8.06 9.95
CA VAL A 160 16.30 6.92 9.02
C VAL A 160 15.61 7.35 7.72
N GLN A 161 14.70 8.32 7.77
CA GLN A 161 14.10 8.88 6.57
C GLN A 161 15.13 9.66 5.76
N GLU A 162 15.91 10.52 6.42
CA GLU A 162 17.02 11.27 5.79
C GLU A 162 18.02 10.30 5.11
N GLN A 163 18.43 9.22 5.80
CA GLN A 163 19.35 8.22 5.24
C GLN A 163 18.78 7.43 4.05
N ARG A 164 17.49 7.12 4.04
CA ARG A 164 16.86 6.41 2.91
C ARG A 164 16.66 7.31 1.71
N GLU A 165 16.36 8.59 1.95
CA GLU A 165 16.31 9.60 0.89
C GLU A 165 17.70 9.79 0.26
N ASP A 166 18.78 9.71 1.05
CA ASP A 166 20.16 9.77 0.55
C ASP A 166 20.59 8.50 -0.21
N GLU A 167 20.28 7.29 0.29
CA GLU A 167 20.59 6.02 -0.39
C GLU A 167 19.84 5.87 -1.73
N ASP A 168 18.55 6.25 -1.78
CA ASP A 168 17.74 6.20 -3.01
C ASP A 168 18.22 7.24 -4.07
N LEU A 169 18.97 8.27 -3.68
CA LEU A 169 19.59 9.23 -4.60
C LEU A 169 20.89 8.70 -5.21
N GLU A 170 21.66 7.89 -4.47
CA GLU A 170 22.93 7.32 -4.95
C GLU A 170 22.71 6.17 -5.95
N ASP A 171 21.68 5.34 -5.74
CA ASP A 171 21.36 4.21 -6.65
C ASP A 171 20.73 4.65 -8.00
N ASN A 172 20.33 5.91 -8.14
CA ASN A 172 19.76 6.48 -9.38
C ASN A 172 20.81 7.19 -10.28
N VAL A 173 22.11 7.06 -10.00
CA VAL A 173 23.22 7.71 -10.75
C VAL A 173 24.01 6.73 -11.63
N LEU A 174 23.51 5.51 -11.89
CA LEU A 174 24.15 4.52 -12.77
C LEU A 174 23.31 4.12 -13.98
#